data_AF-A0A366M1N5-F1
#
_entry.id   AF-A0A366M1N5-F1
#
_cell.length_a   1.000
_cell.length_b   1.000
_cell.length_c   1.000
_cell.angle_alpha   90.00
_cell.angle_beta   90.00
_cell.angle_gamma   90.00
#
_symmetry.space_group_name_H-M   'P 1'
#
loop_
_entity.id
_entity.type
_entity.pdbx_description
1 polymer ?
#
loop_
_entity_poly.entity_id
_entity_poly.type
_entity_poly.pdbx_seq_one_letter_code
_entity_poly.pdbx_strand_id
1 'polypeptide(L)'
;MGGVLQALLPGPLRPALLVPAAVAVLFREAGVLRFAVPENRRLVPEHVVLRGRVAGALQFGFEMGTGMRTYSPSALPHLLLAALLLAVPPVGALAAATGFAAARWTAAAATVAHDGPTPGGDGTWNARWRAAHRPLAFATALATVIALACGIGGR
;
A
#
# COMPACT_ATOMS: atom_id res chain seq x y z
N MET A 1 3.07 10.59 -15.92
CA MET A 1 1.92 9.77 -16.33
C MET A 1 0.59 10.30 -15.78
N GLY A 2 0.40 10.47 -14.46
CA GLY A 2 -0.86 10.98 -13.91
C GLY A 2 -1.34 12.31 -14.52
N GLY A 3 -0.47 13.31 -14.67
CA GLY A 3 -0.85 14.59 -15.28
C GLY A 3 -1.35 14.49 -16.74
N VAL A 4 -0.86 13.51 -17.52
CA VAL A 4 -1.31 13.28 -18.90
C VAL A 4 -2.72 12.67 -18.90
N LEU A 5 -2.97 11.68 -18.05
CA LEU A 5 -4.31 11.09 -17.93
C LEU A 5 -5.33 12.08 -17.39
N GLN A 6 -4.94 12.89 -16.41
CA GLN A 6 -5.80 13.97 -15.90
C GLN A 6 -6.13 14.95 -17.04
N ALA A 7 -5.17 15.35 -17.86
CA ALA A 7 -5.44 16.24 -18.99
C ALA A 7 -6.41 15.67 -20.03
N LEU A 8 -6.40 14.34 -20.24
CA LEU A 8 -7.26 13.66 -21.22
C LEU A 8 -8.65 13.33 -20.67
N LEU A 9 -8.80 13.14 -19.35
CA LEU A 9 -10.10 12.82 -18.75
C LEU A 9 -10.91 14.09 -18.38
N PRO A 10 -12.17 14.19 -18.82
CA PRO A 10 -13.13 15.18 -18.35
C PRO A 10 -13.18 15.28 -16.83
N GLY A 11 -13.23 16.51 -16.32
CA GLY A 11 -13.32 16.82 -14.89
C GLY A 11 -14.30 15.94 -14.09
N PRO A 12 -15.56 15.76 -14.52
CA PRO A 12 -16.54 14.97 -13.76
C PRO A 12 -16.31 13.46 -13.81
N LEU A 13 -15.59 12.93 -14.82
CA LEU A 13 -15.33 11.49 -14.89
C LEU A 13 -14.33 11.04 -13.82
N ARG A 14 -13.43 11.92 -13.38
CA ARG A 14 -12.43 11.59 -12.37
C ARG A 14 -13.05 11.23 -11.01
N PRO A 15 -13.94 12.05 -10.40
CA PRO A 15 -14.62 11.66 -9.17
C PRO A 15 -15.63 10.53 -9.41
N ALA A 16 -16.28 10.46 -10.57
CA ALA A 16 -17.20 9.37 -10.92
C ALA A 16 -16.53 7.99 -10.93
N LEU A 17 -15.22 7.93 -11.22
CA LEU A 17 -14.42 6.71 -11.13
C LEU A 17 -13.82 6.50 -9.73
N LEU A 18 -13.31 7.56 -9.11
CA LEU A 18 -12.54 7.47 -7.87
C LEU A 18 -13.39 7.22 -6.63
N VAL A 19 -14.58 7.84 -6.54
CA VAL A 19 -15.51 7.65 -5.41
C VAL A 19 -15.98 6.20 -5.29
N PRO A 20 -16.53 5.54 -6.32
CA PRO A 20 -16.95 4.15 -6.20
C PRO A 20 -15.77 3.22 -5.91
N ALA A 21 -14.58 3.49 -6.47
CA ALA A 21 -13.38 2.73 -6.15
C ALA A 21 -13.00 2.85 -4.66
N ALA A 22 -13.02 4.08 -4.10
CA ALA A 22 -12.74 4.33 -2.70
C ALA A 22 -13.73 3.61 -1.78
N VAL A 23 -15.03 3.67 -2.10
CA VAL A 23 -16.09 2.99 -1.36
C VAL A 23 -15.91 1.48 -1.42
N ALA A 24 -15.70 0.90 -2.60
CA ALA A 24 -15.50 -0.54 -2.78
C ALA A 24 -14.28 -1.05 -2.00
N VAL A 25 -13.18 -0.31 -2.01
CA VAL A 25 -11.97 -0.65 -1.25
C VAL A 25 -12.23 -0.54 0.26
N LEU A 26 -12.89 0.52 0.74
CA LEU A 26 -13.22 0.65 2.16
C LEU A 26 -14.06 -0.54 2.66
N PHE A 27 -15.12 -0.91 1.93
CA PHE A 27 -15.94 -2.07 2.29
C PHE A 27 -15.17 -3.39 2.19
N ARG A 28 -14.22 -3.52 1.27
CA ARG A 28 -13.34 -4.70 1.20
C ARG A 28 -12.41 -4.79 2.40
N GLU A 29 -11.73 -3.70 2.76
CA GLU A 29 -10.80 -3.68 3.89
C GLU A 29 -11.55 -3.80 5.24
N ALA A 30 -12.84 -3.42 5.29
CA ALA A 30 -13.75 -3.70 6.40
C ALA A 30 -14.22 -5.17 6.46
N GLY A 31 -13.95 -5.97 5.43
CA GLY A 31 -14.37 -7.37 5.34
C GLY A 31 -15.82 -7.59 4.89
N VAL A 32 -16.51 -6.53 4.44
CA VAL A 32 -17.90 -6.59 3.94
C VAL A 32 -17.95 -7.10 2.50
N LEU A 33 -17.02 -6.66 1.66
CA LEU A 33 -16.90 -7.12 0.26
C LEU A 33 -15.68 -8.02 0.08
N ARG A 34 -15.81 -9.00 -0.83
CA ARG A 34 -14.72 -9.88 -1.24
C ARG A 34 -14.58 -9.85 -2.75
N PHE A 35 -13.47 -9.30 -3.22
CA PHE A 35 -13.07 -9.40 -4.62
C PHE A 35 -11.57 -9.65 -4.72
N ALA A 36 -11.18 -10.35 -5.79
CA ALA A 36 -9.79 -10.63 -6.09
C ALA A 36 -9.08 -9.32 -6.48
N VAL A 37 -7.94 -9.08 -5.86
CA VAL A 37 -7.09 -7.94 -6.19
C VAL A 37 -6.08 -8.40 -7.23
N PRO A 38 -5.86 -7.64 -8.32
CA PRO A 38 -4.81 -7.95 -9.29
C PRO A 38 -3.45 -7.96 -8.59
N GLU A 39 -2.85 -9.14 -8.48
CA GLU A 39 -1.57 -9.36 -7.80
C GLU A 39 -0.65 -10.27 -8.63
N ASN A 40 0.65 -10.02 -8.55
CA ASN A 40 1.64 -10.90 -9.17
C ASN A 40 2.07 -11.96 -8.13
N ARG A 41 1.51 -13.17 -8.24
CA ARG A 41 1.71 -14.27 -7.26
C ARG A 41 3.07 -14.97 -7.32
N ARG A 42 4.06 -14.39 -8.02
CA ARG A 42 5.42 -14.94 -8.06
C ARG A 42 6.08 -14.77 -6.69
N LEU A 43 6.15 -15.86 -5.93
CA LEU A 43 6.86 -15.91 -4.65
C LEU A 43 8.34 -15.53 -4.84
N VAL A 44 8.93 -14.97 -3.79
CA VAL A 44 10.35 -14.59 -3.77
C VAL A 44 11.19 -15.86 -3.90
N PRO A 45 12.17 -15.92 -4.81
CA PRO A 45 13.00 -17.09 -4.97
C PRO A 45 13.99 -17.16 -3.79
N GLU A 46 14.27 -18.37 -3.31
CA GLU A 46 15.14 -18.59 -2.14
C GLU A 46 16.55 -17.99 -2.32
N HIS A 47 17.04 -17.87 -3.56
CA HIS A 47 18.35 -17.27 -3.84
C HIS A 47 18.47 -15.77 -3.47
N VAL A 48 17.36 -15.04 -3.35
CA VAL A 48 17.36 -13.63 -2.87
C VAL A 48 17.58 -13.58 -1.36
N VAL A 49 17.08 -14.58 -0.62
CA VAL A 49 17.31 -14.74 0.82
C VAL A 49 18.77 -15.12 1.10
N LEU A 50 19.40 -15.85 0.18
CA LEU A 50 20.81 -16.28 0.27
C LEU A 50 21.83 -15.16 0.00
N ARG A 51 21.45 -14.03 -0.62
CA ARG A 51 22.34 -12.88 -0.88
C ARG A 51 22.68 -12.04 0.37
N GLY A 52 22.28 -12.49 1.55
CA GLY A 52 22.52 -11.81 2.81
C GLY A 52 21.48 -10.72 3.14
N ARG A 53 21.40 -10.37 4.43
CA ARG A 53 20.32 -9.52 4.99
C ARG A 53 20.17 -8.16 4.30
N VAL A 54 21.27 -7.53 3.87
CA VAL A 54 21.24 -6.16 3.32
C VAL A 54 20.95 -6.18 1.82
N ALA A 55 21.74 -6.92 1.03
CA ALA A 55 21.58 -6.96 -0.43
C ALA A 55 20.25 -7.63 -0.85
N GLY A 56 19.83 -8.68 -0.14
CA GLY A 56 18.52 -9.32 -0.35
C GLY A 56 17.36 -8.38 -0.03
N ALA A 57 17.44 -7.61 1.08
CA ALA A 57 16.41 -6.65 1.45
C ALA A 57 16.32 -5.47 0.46
N LEU A 58 17.44 -4.97 -0.04
CA LEU A 58 17.47 -3.92 -1.06
C LEU A 58 16.87 -4.39 -2.39
N GLN A 59 17.26 -5.57 -2.88
CA GLN A 59 16.69 -6.15 -4.10
C GLN A 59 15.19 -6.41 -3.93
N PHE A 60 14.78 -7.01 -2.80
CA PHE A 60 13.38 -7.24 -2.51
C PHE A 60 12.59 -5.93 -2.44
N GLY A 61 13.12 -4.91 -1.78
CA GLY A 61 12.52 -3.57 -1.73
C GLY A 61 12.36 -2.95 -3.11
N PHE A 62 13.36 -3.09 -3.98
CA PHE A 62 13.30 -2.62 -5.37
C PHE A 62 12.26 -3.38 -6.20
N GLU A 63 12.24 -4.72 -6.14
CA GLU A 63 11.27 -5.54 -6.87
C GLU A 63 9.83 -5.30 -6.40
N MET A 64 9.65 -5.07 -5.09
CA MET A 64 8.36 -4.69 -4.51
C MET A 64 7.96 -3.26 -4.87
N GLY A 65 8.89 -2.31 -4.90
CA GLY A 65 8.64 -0.90 -5.22
C GLY A 65 8.35 -0.64 -6.70
N THR A 66 8.91 -1.46 -7.59
CA THR A 66 8.65 -1.41 -9.05
C THR A 66 7.43 -2.23 -9.47
N GLY A 67 6.85 -3.00 -8.55
CA GLY A 67 5.72 -3.89 -8.84
C GLY A 67 6.09 -5.16 -9.63
N MET A 68 7.39 -5.43 -9.82
CA MET A 68 7.86 -6.67 -10.45
C MET A 68 7.47 -7.90 -9.62
N ARG A 69 7.42 -7.76 -8.29
CA ARG A 69 6.84 -8.75 -7.37
C ARG A 69 5.96 -8.00 -6.39
N THR A 70 4.66 -8.24 -6.40
CA THR A 70 3.77 -7.62 -5.43
C THR A 70 2.70 -8.62 -5.08
N TYR A 71 2.93 -9.33 -3.98
CA TYR A 71 1.86 -9.93 -3.22
C TYR A 71 1.34 -8.86 -2.26
N SER A 72 0.19 -8.26 -2.60
CA SER A 72 -0.48 -7.29 -1.73
C SER A 72 -1.91 -7.77 -1.51
N PRO A 73 -2.22 -8.35 -0.33
CA PRO A 73 -3.58 -8.79 -0.04
C PRO A 73 -4.55 -7.61 0.17
N SER A 74 -4.04 -6.38 0.32
CA SER A 74 -4.85 -5.15 0.44
C SER A 74 -5.07 -4.50 -0.93
N ALA A 75 -6.26 -3.93 -1.11
CA ALA A 75 -6.61 -3.15 -2.30
C ALA A 75 -6.21 -1.66 -2.18
N LEU A 76 -5.67 -1.24 -1.04
CA LEU A 76 -5.25 0.15 -0.79
C LEU A 76 -4.18 0.66 -1.75
N PRO A 77 -3.13 -0.11 -2.12
CA PRO A 77 -2.15 0.37 -3.10
C PRO A 77 -2.76 0.66 -4.47
N HIS A 78 -3.79 -0.10 -4.86
CA HIS A 78 -4.51 0.11 -6.12
C HIS A 78 -5.40 1.36 -6.06
N LEU A 79 -6.06 1.61 -4.91
CA LEU A 79 -6.79 2.86 -4.69
C LEU A 79 -5.86 4.07 -4.73
N LEU A 80 -4.69 3.97 -4.07
CA LEU A 80 -3.69 5.02 -4.07
C LEU A 80 -3.20 5.30 -5.50
N LEU A 81 -2.89 4.25 -6.27
CA LEU A 81 -2.52 4.39 -7.68
C LEU A 81 -3.64 5.07 -8.48
N ALA A 82 -4.90 4.67 -8.31
CA ALA A 82 -6.02 5.30 -8.99
C ALA A 82 -6.13 6.79 -8.63
N ALA A 83 -5.96 7.14 -7.36
CA ALA A 83 -5.95 8.53 -6.91
C ALA A 83 -4.80 9.34 -7.52
N LEU A 84 -3.58 8.77 -7.56
CA LEU A 84 -2.40 9.37 -8.20
C LEU A 84 -2.64 9.66 -9.69
N LEU A 85 -3.34 8.75 -10.39
CA LEU A 85 -3.63 8.91 -11.81
C LEU A 85 -4.78 9.87 -12.08
N LEU A 86 -5.77 9.97 -11.20
CA LEU A 86 -7.03 10.66 -11.48
C LEU A 86 -7.19 12.02 -10.78
N ALA A 87 -6.52 12.27 -9.65
CA ALA A 87 -6.86 13.43 -8.82
C ALA A 87 -5.69 14.09 -8.06
N VAL A 88 -4.70 13.31 -7.64
CA VAL A 88 -3.60 13.82 -6.81
C VAL A 88 -2.63 14.64 -7.68
N PRO A 89 -2.19 15.83 -7.22
CA PRO A 89 -1.25 16.66 -7.97
C PRO A 89 0.19 16.16 -7.73
N PRO A 90 1.19 16.64 -8.51
CA PRO A 90 2.57 16.15 -8.38
C PRO A 90 3.14 16.23 -6.95
N VAL A 91 2.87 17.32 -6.22
CA VAL A 91 3.32 17.47 -4.83
C VAL A 91 2.65 16.46 -3.89
N GLY A 92 1.35 16.21 -4.06
CA GLY A 92 0.66 15.18 -3.30
C GLY A 92 1.15 13.76 -3.63
N ALA A 93 1.63 13.53 -4.85
CA ALA A 93 2.24 12.26 -5.24
C ALA A 93 3.55 11.99 -4.49
N LEU A 94 4.36 13.03 -4.27
CA LEU A 94 5.57 12.93 -3.43
C LEU A 94 5.20 12.59 -1.99
N ALA A 95 4.20 13.29 -1.41
CA ALA A 95 3.73 13.00 -0.06
C ALA A 95 3.18 11.56 0.10
N ALA A 96 2.45 11.07 -0.90
CA ALA A 96 1.98 9.69 -0.94
C ALA A 96 3.14 8.69 -1.01
N ALA A 97 4.14 8.94 -1.86
CA ALA A 97 5.32 8.10 -2.01
C ALA A 97 6.17 8.05 -0.73
N THR A 98 6.39 9.20 -0.08
CA THR A 98 7.13 9.27 1.19
C THR A 98 6.37 8.58 2.32
N GLY A 99 5.05 8.79 2.42
CA GLY A 99 4.21 8.09 3.39
C GLY A 99 4.24 6.57 3.22
N PHE A 100 4.14 6.10 1.96
CA PHE A 100 4.26 4.68 1.65
C PHE A 100 5.64 4.11 2.00
N ALA A 101 6.72 4.81 1.62
CA ALA A 101 8.08 4.40 1.93
C ALA A 101 8.33 4.34 3.45
N ALA A 102 7.86 5.35 4.18
CA ALA A 102 7.94 5.41 5.63
C ALA A 102 7.19 4.24 6.29
N ALA A 103 5.96 3.95 5.85
CA ALA A 103 5.19 2.83 6.39
C ALA A 103 5.86 1.46 6.14
N ARG A 104 6.52 1.28 4.99
CA ARG A 104 7.27 0.06 4.69
C ARG A 104 8.54 -0.05 5.54
N TRP A 105 9.24 1.07 5.74
CA TRP A 105 10.41 1.11 6.60
C TRP A 105 10.06 0.85 8.07
N THR A 106 8.99 1.46 8.61
CA THR A 106 8.56 1.23 10.00
C THR A 106 8.15 -0.22 10.23
N ALA A 107 7.45 -0.86 9.28
CA ALA A 107 7.12 -2.28 9.38
C ALA A 107 8.38 -3.17 9.44
N ALA A 108 9.37 -2.89 8.61
CA ALA A 108 10.64 -3.62 8.62
C ALA A 108 11.43 -3.35 9.91
N ALA A 109 11.53 -2.09 10.35
CA ALA A 109 12.23 -1.69 11.56
C ALA A 109 11.60 -2.30 12.82
N ALA A 110 10.27 -2.30 12.93
CA ALA A 110 9.54 -2.93 14.04
C ALA A 110 9.83 -4.44 14.12
N THR A 111 9.89 -5.11 12.96
CA THR A 111 10.23 -6.54 12.91
C THR A 111 11.65 -6.78 13.42
N VAL A 112 12.63 -5.98 12.99
CA VAL A 112 14.03 -6.10 13.45
C VAL A 112 14.17 -5.77 14.94
N ALA A 113 13.45 -4.76 15.43
CA ALA A 113 13.52 -4.32 16.82
C ALA A 113 12.90 -5.33 17.79
N HIS A 114 11.85 -6.04 17.37
CA HIS A 114 11.10 -6.93 18.25
C HIS A 114 11.44 -8.42 18.11
N ASP A 115 11.85 -8.91 16.93
CA ASP A 115 12.20 -10.33 16.76
C ASP A 115 13.67 -10.64 17.09
N GLY A 116 14.50 -9.62 17.39
CA GLY A 116 15.90 -9.79 17.73
C GLY A 116 16.77 -10.35 16.58
N PRO A 117 18.05 -10.71 16.83
CA PRO A 117 18.95 -11.20 15.79
C PRO A 117 18.62 -12.61 15.28
N THR A 118 17.74 -13.35 15.97
CA THR A 118 17.41 -14.75 15.68
C THR A 118 16.27 -14.85 14.68
N PRO A 119 16.39 -15.62 13.58
CA PRO A 119 15.27 -15.87 12.67
C PRO A 119 14.12 -16.55 13.43
N GLY A 120 12.98 -15.86 13.54
CA GLY A 120 11.82 -16.32 14.32
C GLY A 120 12.00 -16.10 15.81
N GLY A 121 12.16 -14.83 16.23
CA GLY A 121 12.18 -14.43 17.64
C GLY A 121 10.99 -14.96 18.45
N ASP A 122 10.78 -14.43 19.65
CA ASP A 122 9.73 -14.85 20.59
C ASP A 122 8.29 -14.77 20.04
N GLY A 123 8.10 -14.31 18.79
CA GLY A 123 6.84 -14.36 18.06
C GLY A 123 5.81 -13.38 18.60
N THR A 124 6.20 -12.58 19.59
CA THR A 124 5.39 -11.61 20.31
C THR A 124 4.93 -10.49 19.38
N TRP A 125 5.79 -10.02 18.47
CA TRP A 125 5.43 -9.07 17.41
C TRP A 125 4.37 -9.65 16.47
N ASN A 126 4.58 -10.87 15.96
CA ASN A 126 3.62 -11.54 15.08
C ASN A 126 2.26 -11.79 15.76
N ALA A 127 2.25 -12.09 17.06
CA ALA A 127 1.01 -12.23 17.84
C ALA A 127 0.27 -10.88 17.96
N ARG A 128 0.98 -9.81 18.34
CA ARG A 128 0.41 -8.45 18.44
C ARG A 128 -0.11 -7.96 17.09
N TRP A 129 0.65 -8.17 16.01
CA TRP A 129 0.22 -7.84 14.65
C TRP A 129 -1.05 -8.60 14.26
N ARG A 130 -1.10 -9.92 14.49
CA ARG A 130 -2.31 -10.71 14.20
C ARG A 130 -3.53 -10.23 14.98
N ALA A 131 -3.38 -9.81 16.23
CA ALA A 131 -4.47 -9.24 17.01
C ALA A 131 -4.93 -7.87 16.46
N ALA A 132 -4.01 -7.04 15.96
CA ALA A 132 -4.29 -5.67 15.55
C ALA A 132 -4.48 -5.45 14.03
N HIS A 133 -4.17 -6.41 13.17
CA HIS A 133 -4.09 -6.17 11.72
C HIS A 133 -5.42 -5.71 11.10
N ARG A 134 -6.56 -6.26 11.54
CA ARG A 134 -7.89 -5.88 11.01
C ARG A 134 -8.27 -4.44 11.36
N PRO A 135 -8.25 -4.01 12.63
CA PRO A 135 -8.56 -2.62 12.95
C PRO A 135 -7.55 -1.65 12.34
N LEU A 136 -6.27 -2.02 12.23
CA LEU A 136 -5.26 -1.19 11.55
C LEU A 136 -5.52 -1.09 10.04
N ALA A 137 -5.89 -2.18 9.36
CA ALA A 137 -6.25 -2.15 7.94
C ALA A 137 -7.48 -1.27 7.70
N PHE A 138 -8.51 -1.39 8.53
CA PHE A 138 -9.69 -0.54 8.42
C PHE A 138 -9.38 0.94 8.72
N ALA A 139 -8.64 1.23 9.79
CA ALA A 139 -8.25 2.59 10.13
C ALA A 139 -7.40 3.25 9.04
N THR A 140 -6.46 2.51 8.45
CA THR A 140 -5.65 3.01 7.34
C THR A 140 -6.47 3.20 6.07
N ALA A 141 -7.42 2.31 5.77
CA ALA A 141 -8.37 2.49 4.67
C ALA A 141 -9.23 3.75 4.86
N LEU A 142 -9.81 3.93 6.04
CA LEU A 142 -10.62 5.09 6.38
C LEU A 142 -9.81 6.39 6.30
N ALA A 143 -8.62 6.42 6.90
CA ALA A 143 -7.72 7.57 6.82
C ALA A 143 -7.34 7.91 5.38
N THR A 144 -7.10 6.91 4.53
CA THR A 144 -6.81 7.10 3.11
C THR A 144 -7.99 7.74 2.39
N VAL A 145 -9.21 7.21 2.59
CA VAL A 145 -10.43 7.75 1.96
C VAL A 145 -10.69 9.19 2.42
N ILE A 146 -10.54 9.49 3.71
CA ILE A 146 -10.69 10.84 4.25
C ILE A 146 -9.64 11.78 3.65
N ALA A 147 -8.37 11.39 3.61
CA ALA A 147 -7.30 12.20 3.03
C ALA A 147 -7.57 12.51 1.55
N LEU A 148 -8.06 11.53 0.79
CA LEU A 148 -8.46 11.73 -0.60
C LEU A 148 -9.67 12.67 -0.71
N ALA A 149 -10.70 12.49 0.11
CA ALA A 149 -11.88 13.35 0.11
C ALA A 149 -11.52 14.81 0.42
N CYS A 150 -10.72 15.05 1.47
CA CYS A 150 -10.24 16.39 1.83
C CYS A 150 -9.36 17.00 0.75
N GLY A 151 -8.45 16.21 0.16
CA GLY A 151 -7.53 16.69 -0.88
C GLY A 151 -8.19 16.97 -2.24
N ILE A 152 -9.35 16.38 -2.50
CA ILE A 152 -10.15 16.59 -3.71
C ILE A 152 -11.18 17.71 -3.51
N GLY A 153 -11.87 17.73 -2.36
CA GLY A 153 -12.91 18.72 -2.06
C GLY A 153 -12.38 20.12 -1.74
N GLY A 154 -11.08 20.27 -1.49
CA GLY A 154 -10.42 21.57 -1.30
C GLY A 154 -9.98 22.27 -2.60
N ARG A 155 -10.34 21.76 -3.77
CA ARG A 155 -10.08 22.37 -5.09
C ARG A 155 -11.38 22.74 -5.78
#